data_AF-A0A944UN31-F1
#
_entry.id   AF-A0A944UN31-F1
#
_cell.length_a   1.000
_cell.length_b   1.000
_cell.length_c   1.000
_cell.angle_alpha   90.00
_cell.angle_beta   90.00
_cell.angle_gamma   90.00
#
_symmetry.space_group_name_H-M   'P 1'
#
loop_
_entity.id
_entity.type
_entity.pdbx_description
1 polymer ?
#
loop_
_entity_poly.entity_id
_entity_poly.type
_entity_poly.pdbx_seq_one_letter_code
_entity_poly.pdbx_strand_id
1 'polypeptide(L)'
;DATMNRVNMLMHLMKEETLDGKPLIEHPIYRDRLMQIQGKVLAQQSHALRLLSAKLNPGADVKIGKMIQKLTGTELRHELEGLAIDVMGEIGTLYEDSPHLKNDGTWQFIYMYFLGLIIGGGTSQIQKNIIAERGLGMPKEPKIQGA
;
A
#
# COMPACT_ATOMS: atom_id res chain seq x y z
N ASP A 1 -2.22 5.98 13.75
CA ASP A 1 -2.66 5.73 12.36
C ASP A 1 -2.59 4.23 12.08
N ALA A 2 -3.62 3.65 11.47
CA ALA A 2 -3.75 2.20 11.26
C ALA A 2 -2.63 1.64 10.37
N THR A 3 -2.19 2.39 9.35
CA THR A 3 -1.12 1.93 8.45
C THR A 3 0.24 1.88 9.15
N MET A 4 0.55 2.87 10.01
CA MET A 4 1.79 2.84 10.78
C MET A 4 1.82 1.69 11.80
N ASN A 5 0.68 1.39 12.41
CA ASN A 5 0.57 0.21 13.27
C ASN A 5 0.89 -1.08 12.49
N ARG A 6 0.45 -1.17 11.23
CA ARG A 6 0.77 -2.30 10.36
C ARG A 6 2.26 -2.37 10.02
N VAL A 7 2.93 -1.23 9.77
CA VAL A 7 4.41 -1.18 9.63
C VAL A 7 5.09 -1.66 10.90
N ASN A 8 4.61 -1.28 12.08
CA ASN A 8 5.19 -1.73 13.36
C ASN A 8 5.05 -3.25 13.54
N MET A 9 3.92 -3.84 13.13
CA MET A 9 3.74 -5.30 13.12
C MET A 9 4.73 -5.98 12.17
N LEU A 10 4.95 -5.42 10.97
CA LEU A 10 5.95 -5.92 10.04
C LEU A 10 7.37 -5.83 10.61
N MET A 11 7.73 -4.74 11.28
CA MET A 11 9.03 -4.61 11.94
C MET A 11 9.22 -5.64 13.06
N HIS A 12 8.15 -5.98 13.79
CA HIS A 12 8.20 -7.03 14.80
C HIS A 12 8.43 -8.40 14.15
N LEU A 13 7.66 -8.72 13.10
CA LEU A 13 7.82 -9.94 12.32
C LEU A 13 9.24 -10.09 11.77
N MET A 14 9.82 -9.02 11.20
CA MET A 14 11.20 -9.02 10.69
C MET A 14 12.27 -9.20 11.77
N LYS A 15 11.96 -8.95 13.05
CA LYS A 15 12.85 -9.22 14.18
C LYS A 15 12.77 -10.67 14.65
N GLU A 16 11.65 -11.34 14.42
CA GLU A 16 11.39 -12.72 14.84
C GLU A 16 11.78 -13.73 13.75
N GLU A 17 11.43 -13.45 12.48
CA GLU A 17 11.80 -14.29 11.36
C GLU A 17 13.30 -14.20 11.09
N THR A 18 13.89 -15.35 10.75
CA THR A 18 15.32 -15.46 10.49
C THR A 18 15.59 -16.05 9.12
N LEU A 19 16.67 -15.60 8.50
CA LEU A 19 17.27 -16.18 7.30
C LEU A 19 18.75 -16.38 7.59
N ASP A 20 19.23 -17.61 7.37
CA ASP A 20 20.59 -18.04 7.72
C ASP A 20 20.99 -17.74 9.18
N GLY A 21 20.03 -17.93 10.10
CA GLY A 21 20.23 -17.70 11.53
C GLY A 21 20.31 -16.24 11.97
N LYS A 22 20.08 -15.28 11.06
CA LYS A 22 20.01 -13.84 11.38
C LYS A 22 18.61 -13.29 11.19
N PRO A 23 18.13 -12.39 12.08
CA PRO A 23 16.85 -11.72 11.91
C PRO A 23 16.74 -11.03 10.56
N LEU A 24 15.58 -11.09 9.90
CA LEU A 24 15.37 -10.45 8.60
C LEU A 24 15.54 -8.93 8.60
N ILE A 25 15.33 -8.28 9.74
CA ILE A 25 15.62 -6.85 9.92
C ILE A 25 17.12 -6.51 9.82
N GLU A 26 17.99 -7.52 9.95
CA GLU A 26 19.44 -7.39 9.77
C GLU A 26 19.89 -7.48 8.32
N HIS A 27 19.08 -8.09 7.45
CA HIS A 27 19.39 -8.29 6.05
C HIS A 27 19.19 -6.98 5.25
N PRO A 28 20.23 -6.46 4.55
CA PRO A 28 20.15 -5.16 3.88
C PRO A 28 19.01 -5.01 2.89
N ILE A 29 18.71 -6.07 2.12
CA ILE A 29 17.66 -6.05 1.09
C ILE A 29 16.26 -5.89 1.73
N TYR A 30 15.98 -6.63 2.80
CA TYR A 30 14.70 -6.54 3.51
C TYR A 30 14.57 -5.20 4.25
N ARG A 31 15.67 -4.72 4.85
CA ARG A 31 15.70 -3.43 5.52
C ARG A 31 15.45 -2.27 4.54
N ASP A 32 16.04 -2.31 3.35
CA ASP A 32 15.82 -1.29 2.33
C ASP A 32 14.34 -1.23 1.91
N ARG A 33 13.73 -2.38 1.62
CA ARG A 33 12.29 -2.46 1.30
C ARG A 33 11.41 -1.92 2.41
N LEU A 34 11.68 -2.29 3.67
CA LEU A 34 10.99 -1.76 4.85
C LEU A 34 11.11 -0.23 4.92
N MET A 35 12.31 0.30 4.66
CA MET A 35 12.57 1.73 4.73
C MET A 35 11.83 2.53 3.65
N GLN A 36 11.78 2.00 2.43
CA GLN A 36 10.97 2.56 1.36
C GLN A 36 9.48 2.59 1.73
N ILE A 37 8.94 1.49 2.27
CA ILE A 37 7.55 1.41 2.72
C ILE A 37 7.29 2.43 3.84
N GLN A 38 8.15 2.51 4.86
CA GLN A 38 7.98 3.47 5.95
C GLN A 38 7.98 4.92 5.45
N GLY A 39 8.88 5.26 4.52
CA GLY A 39 8.90 6.57 3.87
C GLY A 39 7.62 6.88 3.12
N LYS A 40 7.10 5.92 2.33
CA LYS A 40 5.82 6.05 1.61
C LYS A 40 4.63 6.24 2.59
N VAL A 41 4.61 5.51 3.70
CA VAL A 41 3.57 5.65 4.74
C VAL A 41 3.59 7.04 5.36
N LEU A 42 4.77 7.56 5.71
CA LEU A 42 4.91 8.92 6.24
C LEU A 42 4.45 9.97 5.22
N ALA A 43 4.87 9.86 3.97
CA ALA A 43 4.43 10.77 2.90
C ALA A 43 2.90 10.76 2.73
N GLN A 44 2.30 9.57 2.78
CA GLN A 44 0.85 9.41 2.69
C GLN A 44 0.11 10.00 3.89
N GLN A 45 0.64 9.86 5.12
CA GLN A 45 0.07 10.50 6.30
C GLN A 45 0.11 12.03 6.20
N SER A 46 1.25 12.58 5.82
CA SER A 46 1.38 14.03 5.60
C SER A 46 0.41 14.51 4.53
N HIS A 47 0.24 13.75 3.44
CA HIS A 47 -0.73 14.07 2.40
C HIS A 47 -2.18 14.02 2.92
N ALA A 48 -2.53 13.00 3.69
CA ALA A 48 -3.87 12.86 4.28
C ALA A 48 -4.19 14.03 5.23
N LEU A 49 -3.24 14.44 6.07
CA LEU A 49 -3.37 15.60 6.95
C LEU A 49 -3.53 16.91 6.16
N ARG A 50 -2.76 17.07 5.07
CA ARG A 50 -2.90 18.20 4.14
C ARG A 50 -4.30 18.25 3.53
N LEU A 51 -4.87 17.12 3.11
CA LEU A 51 -6.23 17.06 2.57
C LEU A 51 -7.30 17.36 3.63
N LEU A 52 -7.10 16.87 4.86
CA LEU A 52 -7.99 17.17 5.98
C LEU A 52 -8.01 18.66 6.27
N SER A 53 -6.83 19.29 6.39
CA SER A 53 -6.69 20.73 6.60
C SER A 53 -7.32 21.52 5.44
N ALA A 54 -7.04 21.15 4.19
CA ALA A 54 -7.62 21.81 3.02
C ALA A 54 -9.15 21.74 3.01
N LYS A 55 -9.75 20.60 3.39
CA LYS A 55 -11.21 20.43 3.45
C LYS A 55 -11.89 21.39 4.44
N LEU A 56 -11.17 21.88 5.46
CA LEU A 56 -11.70 22.85 6.43
C LEU A 56 -11.68 24.28 5.91
N ASN A 57 -10.95 24.56 4.81
CA ASN A 57 -10.82 25.90 4.24
C ASN A 57 -11.82 26.11 3.09
N PRO A 58 -12.63 27.18 3.11
CA PRO A 58 -13.54 27.51 2.02
C PRO A 58 -12.79 27.68 0.68
N GLY A 59 -13.31 27.05 -0.38
CA GLY A 59 -12.76 27.18 -1.75
C GLY A 59 -11.60 26.25 -2.10
N ALA A 60 -11.09 25.44 -1.17
CA ALA A 60 -10.03 24.49 -1.48
C ALA A 60 -10.55 23.26 -2.26
N ASP A 61 -9.91 22.95 -3.40
CA ASP A 61 -10.18 21.71 -4.14
C ASP A 61 -9.28 20.56 -3.64
N VAL A 62 -9.92 19.50 -3.16
CA VAL A 62 -9.27 18.29 -2.66
C VAL A 62 -9.51 17.07 -3.56
N LYS A 63 -10.21 17.22 -4.70
CA LYS A 63 -10.63 16.09 -5.55
C LYS A 63 -9.42 15.31 -6.09
N ILE A 64 -8.47 15.98 -6.74
CA ILE A 64 -7.26 15.32 -7.28
C ILE A 64 -6.42 14.71 -6.17
N GLY A 65 -6.30 15.41 -5.03
CA GLY A 65 -5.61 14.90 -3.86
C GLY A 65 -6.20 13.58 -3.33
N LYS A 66 -7.52 13.45 -3.31
CA LYS A 66 -8.18 12.18 -2.94
C LYS A 66 -7.89 11.04 -3.93
N MET A 67 -7.79 11.35 -5.22
CA MET A 67 -7.43 10.35 -6.25
C MET A 67 -5.99 9.88 -6.06
N ILE A 68 -5.07 10.79 -5.76
CA ILE A 68 -3.68 10.46 -5.39
C ILE A 68 -3.67 9.58 -4.14
N GLN A 69 -4.41 9.97 -3.09
CA GLN A 69 -4.52 9.22 -1.85
C GLN A 69 -5.03 7.79 -2.07
N LYS A 70 -6.03 7.60 -2.95
CA LYS A 70 -6.55 6.26 -3.32
C LYS A 70 -5.46 5.47 -4.02
N LEU A 71 -4.91 6.02 -5.10
CA LEU A 71 -3.90 5.37 -5.94
C LEU A 71 -2.71 4.89 -5.11
N THR A 72 -2.03 5.80 -4.42
CA THR A 72 -0.83 5.47 -3.66
C THR A 72 -1.16 4.62 -2.44
N GLY A 73 -2.32 4.84 -1.82
CA GLY A 73 -2.75 4.11 -0.63
C GLY A 73 -3.00 2.64 -0.87
N THR A 74 -3.67 2.29 -1.97
CA THR A 74 -3.92 0.87 -2.28
C THR A 74 -2.67 0.14 -2.72
N GLU A 75 -1.82 0.78 -3.53
CA GLU A 75 -0.54 0.20 -3.99
C GLU A 75 0.44 0.02 -2.82
N LEU A 76 0.58 1.03 -1.97
CA LEU A 76 1.44 0.96 -0.78
C LEU A 76 1.02 -0.15 0.18
N ARG A 77 -0.29 -0.30 0.42
CA ARG A 77 -0.77 -1.35 1.31
C ARG A 77 -0.51 -2.73 0.71
N HIS A 78 -0.75 -2.92 -0.58
CA HIS A 78 -0.42 -4.18 -1.25
C HIS A 78 1.08 -4.51 -1.16
N GLU A 79 1.96 -3.52 -1.38
CA GLU A 79 3.42 -3.66 -1.23
C GLU A 79 3.83 -4.01 0.22
N LEU A 80 3.21 -3.35 1.21
CA LEU A 80 3.47 -3.59 2.63
C LEU A 80 3.12 -5.02 3.02
N GLU A 81 1.92 -5.49 2.70
CA GLU A 81 1.52 -6.86 3.03
C GLU A 81 2.36 -7.88 2.24
N GLY A 82 2.77 -7.55 1.01
CA GLY A 82 3.65 -8.38 0.19
C GLY A 82 5.04 -8.57 0.82
N LEU A 83 5.63 -7.52 1.39
CA LEU A 83 6.89 -7.66 2.14
C LEU A 83 6.70 -8.56 3.38
N ALA A 84 5.55 -8.52 4.05
CA ALA A 84 5.30 -9.42 5.18
C ALA A 84 5.22 -10.90 4.74
N ILE A 85 4.60 -11.17 3.58
CA ILE A 85 4.60 -12.50 2.96
C ILE A 85 6.02 -12.95 2.67
N ASP A 86 6.83 -12.10 2.02
CA ASP A 86 8.24 -12.42 1.71
C ASP A 86 9.10 -12.64 2.95
N VAL A 87 8.79 -11.97 4.05
CA VAL A 87 9.47 -12.12 5.35
C VAL A 87 9.14 -13.48 5.99
N MET A 88 7.91 -13.95 5.84
CA MET A 88 7.50 -15.26 6.34
C MET A 88 7.90 -16.42 5.42
N GLY A 89 8.18 -16.16 4.14
CA GLY A 89 8.46 -17.19 3.15
C GLY A 89 7.22 -18.05 2.88
N GLU A 90 7.39 -19.38 2.85
CA GLU A 90 6.34 -20.34 2.46
C GLU A 90 5.08 -20.28 3.34
N ILE A 91 5.22 -20.01 4.64
CA ILE A 91 4.06 -19.90 5.54
C ILE A 91 3.29 -18.60 5.33
N GLY A 92 3.90 -17.60 4.69
CA GLY A 92 3.29 -16.30 4.43
C GLY A 92 2.11 -16.36 3.47
N THR A 93 2.01 -17.42 2.66
CA THR A 93 0.88 -17.63 1.73
C THR A 93 -0.29 -18.40 2.35
N LEU A 94 -0.16 -18.83 3.60
CA LEU A 94 -1.22 -19.55 4.31
C LEU A 94 -2.29 -18.58 4.86
N TYR A 95 -3.56 -18.97 4.74
CA TYR A 95 -4.72 -18.23 5.25
C TYR A 95 -5.84 -19.22 5.67
N GLU A 96 -6.93 -18.71 6.24
CA GLU A 96 -8.11 -19.48 6.70
C GLU A 96 -7.83 -20.48 7.84
N ASP A 97 -7.94 -21.79 7.59
CA ASP A 97 -7.98 -22.83 8.62
C ASP A 97 -6.64 -23.62 8.71
N SER A 98 -5.56 -23.07 8.16
CA SER A 98 -4.26 -23.74 8.20
C SER A 98 -3.74 -23.86 9.65
N PRO A 99 -3.21 -25.02 10.07
CA PRO A 99 -2.63 -25.18 11.41
C PRO A 99 -1.30 -24.44 11.59
N HIS A 100 -0.72 -23.90 10.52
CA HIS A 100 0.60 -23.24 10.52
C HIS A 100 0.52 -21.73 10.32
N LEU A 101 -0.64 -21.12 10.57
CA LEU A 101 -0.82 -19.68 10.41
C LEU A 101 0.07 -18.88 11.35
N LYS A 102 0.59 -17.77 10.81
CA LYS A 102 1.10 -16.65 11.60
C LYS A 102 0.12 -15.49 11.50
N ASN A 103 -0.07 -14.79 12.63
CA ASN A 103 -0.98 -13.65 12.76
C ASN A 103 -2.35 -13.91 12.12
N ASP A 104 -2.93 -15.08 12.39
CA ASP A 104 -4.25 -15.52 11.91
C ASP A 104 -4.43 -15.46 10.38
N GLY A 105 -3.33 -15.58 9.61
CA GLY A 105 -3.38 -15.51 8.14
C GLY A 105 -3.66 -14.11 7.58
N THR A 106 -3.64 -13.08 8.45
CA THR A 106 -4.08 -11.73 8.08
C THR A 106 -3.21 -11.09 7.00
N TRP A 107 -1.91 -11.39 6.94
CA TRP A 107 -1.01 -10.84 5.92
C TRP A 107 -1.41 -11.25 4.50
N GLN A 108 -1.67 -12.54 4.29
CA GLN A 108 -2.11 -13.05 2.99
C GLN A 108 -3.50 -12.51 2.63
N PHE A 109 -4.44 -12.57 3.58
CA PHE A 109 -5.80 -12.11 3.33
C PHE A 109 -5.82 -10.62 2.95
N ILE A 110 -5.09 -9.79 3.70
CA ILE A 110 -5.05 -8.35 3.46
C ILE A 110 -4.26 -8.02 2.18
N TYR A 111 -3.23 -8.81 1.82
CA TYR A 111 -2.54 -8.68 0.54
C TYR A 111 -3.51 -8.81 -0.65
N MET A 112 -4.35 -9.85 -0.63
CA MET A 112 -5.38 -10.09 -1.64
C MET A 112 -6.51 -9.04 -1.59
N TYR A 113 -6.90 -8.60 -0.39
CA TYR A 113 -7.87 -7.52 -0.22
C TYR A 113 -7.41 -6.22 -0.89
N PHE A 114 -6.15 -5.82 -0.71
CA PHE A 114 -5.62 -4.60 -1.35
C PHE A 114 -5.40 -4.76 -2.86
N LEU A 115 -5.11 -5.97 -3.34
CA LEU A 115 -5.15 -6.25 -4.77
C LEU A 115 -6.57 -5.98 -5.33
N GLY A 116 -7.60 -6.42 -4.61
CA GLY A 116 -8.99 -6.08 -4.92
C GLY A 116 -9.26 -4.57 -4.93
N LEU A 117 -8.74 -3.82 -3.96
CA LEU A 117 -8.91 -2.36 -3.89
C LEU A 117 -8.10 -1.57 -4.93
N ILE A 118 -6.99 -2.11 -5.43
CA ILE A 118 -6.27 -1.55 -6.58
C ILE A 118 -7.20 -1.48 -7.80
N ILE A 119 -8.07 -2.49 -7.97
CA ILE A 119 -9.03 -2.60 -9.07
C ILE A 119 -10.34 -1.86 -8.73
N GLY A 120 -10.90 -2.15 -7.56
CA GLY A 120 -12.18 -1.65 -7.08
C GLY A 120 -12.20 -0.14 -6.88
N GLY A 121 -13.37 0.48 -7.10
CA GLY A 121 -13.54 1.94 -6.97
C GLY A 121 -12.79 2.75 -8.03
N GLY A 122 -12.46 2.12 -9.16
CA GLY A 122 -11.66 2.67 -10.25
C GLY A 122 -10.21 2.22 -10.15
N THR A 123 -9.75 1.48 -11.15
CA THR A 123 -8.42 0.84 -11.17
C THR A 123 -7.30 1.86 -11.02
N SER A 124 -6.11 1.46 -10.58
CA SER A 124 -4.93 2.35 -10.56
C SER A 124 -4.70 3.08 -11.89
N GLN A 125 -4.98 2.44 -13.03
CA GLN A 125 -4.83 3.08 -14.35
C GLN A 125 -5.89 4.18 -14.57
N ILE A 126 -7.15 3.91 -14.22
CA ILE A 126 -8.20 4.94 -14.28
C ILE A 126 -7.88 6.12 -13.35
N GLN A 127 -7.35 5.86 -12.16
CA GLN A 127 -6.90 6.92 -11.25
C GLN A 127 -5.78 7.75 -11.87
N LYS A 128 -4.77 7.11 -12.47
CA LYS A 128 -3.66 7.79 -13.17
C LYS A 128 -4.18 8.65 -14.32
N ASN A 129 -5.10 8.14 -15.14
CA ASN A 129 -5.73 8.92 -16.22
C ASN A 129 -6.46 10.15 -15.69
N ILE A 130 -7.26 10.00 -14.63
CA ILE A 130 -7.98 11.13 -14.02
C ILE A 130 -7.01 12.18 -13.47
N ILE A 131 -5.94 11.76 -12.80
CA ILE A 131 -4.91 12.66 -12.27
C ILE A 131 -4.19 13.37 -13.41
N ALA A 132 -3.82 12.66 -14.48
CA ALA A 132 -3.17 13.22 -15.66
C ALA A 132 -4.07 14.25 -16.37
N GLU A 133 -5.28 13.86 -16.74
CA GLU A 133 -6.18 14.70 -17.53
C GLU A 133 -6.71 15.89 -16.72
N ARG A 134 -7.20 15.65 -15.51
CA ARG A 134 -7.89 16.69 -14.71
C ARG A 134 -6.96 17.41 -13.75
N GLY A 135 -5.92 16.76 -13.28
CA GLY A 135 -4.95 17.34 -12.35
C GLY A 135 -3.79 18.03 -13.07
N LEU A 136 -3.30 17.45 -14.18
CA LEU A 136 -2.14 17.95 -14.91
C LEU A 136 -2.48 18.56 -16.29
N GLY A 137 -3.75 18.49 -16.72
CA GLY A 137 -4.17 19.03 -18.02
C GLY A 137 -3.63 18.26 -19.22
N MET A 138 -3.23 17.00 -19.03
CA MET A 138 -2.72 16.16 -20.10
C MET A 138 -3.84 15.75 -21.09
N PRO A 139 -3.49 15.42 -22.35
CA PRO A 139 -4.46 14.89 -23.30
C PRO A 139 -5.17 13.63 -22.79
N LYS A 140 -6.40 13.42 -23.25
CA LYS A 140 -7.17 12.21 -22.92
C LYS A 140 -6.54 10.97 -23.51
N GLU A 141 -6.75 9.84 -22.84
CA GLU A 141 -6.36 8.54 -23.40
C GLU A 141 -7.02 8.32 -24.78
N PRO A 142 -6.28 7.81 -25.80
CA PRO A 142 -6.84 7.51 -27.10
C PRO A 142 -8.01 6.54 -26.98
N LYS A 143 -9.14 6.89 -27.58
CA LYS A 143 -10.27 5.97 -27.70
C LYS A 143 -9.96 4.95 -28.79
N ILE A 144 -10.15 3.67 -28.50
CA ILE A 144 -10.12 2.62 -29.52
C ILE A 144 -11.26 2.91 -30.50
N GLN A 145 -10.94 3.12 -31.78
CA GLN A 145 -11.96 3.29 -32.82
C GLN A 145 -12.68 1.95 -33.04
N GLY A 146 -13.99 1.95 -32.84
CA GLY A 146 -14.86 0.79 -33.16
C GLY A 146 -15.22 -0.14 -32.00
N ALA A 147 -14.97 0.25 -30.75
CA ALA A 147 -15.54 -0.41 -29.56
C ALA A 147 -16.87 0.22 -29.14
#